data_AF-A0A1Z5LC53-F1
#
_entry.id   AF-A0A1Z5LC53-F1
#
_cell.length_a   1.000
_cell.length_b   1.000
_cell.length_c   1.000
_cell.angle_alpha   90.00
_cell.angle_beta   90.00
_cell.angle_gamma   90.00
#
_symmetry.space_group_name_H-M   'P 1'
#
loop_
_entity.id
_entity.type
_entity.pdbx_description
1 polymer ?
#
loop_
_entity_poly.entity_id
_entity_poly.type
_entity_poly.pdbx_seq_one_letter_code
_entity_poly.pdbx_strand_id
1 'polypeptide(L)'
;MNRKCLALRPEGINFAICDMKWWSDKALIVARYSGAVQVLSLQTRRDLLGESTEWFEFSPEVSGVFDRGFLTLECEWQLGNLKAVEASMPDDGESSDEDTLSVARRTSQMVRRALYYVTDSERFMPPRRRPKILTKVYRLLCLKSTTPKDLFDTKIDNEEYGEALALAHTYNLDSDLVYQRQWRKSSASVASIHDYLSKITKCDWVLHECLERVPPTFEAARELLEFGLRGTDVEALLAIGQGSWDGKFISHPSLIFESLYG
;
A
#
# COMPACT_ATOMS: atom_id res chain seq x y z
N MET A 1 17.01 2.38 -0.50
CA MET A 1 17.04 0.91 -0.64
C MET A 1 17.87 0.59 -1.87
N ASN A 2 19.15 0.20 -1.70
CA ASN A 2 20.10 0.08 -2.82
C ASN A 2 19.83 -1.24 -3.57
N ARG A 3 19.02 -1.18 -4.64
CA ARG A 3 18.61 -2.37 -5.41
C ARG A 3 19.80 -2.86 -6.24
N LYS A 4 20.42 -3.97 -5.83
CA LYS A 4 21.61 -4.56 -6.49
C LYS A 4 21.44 -4.84 -8.00
N CYS A 5 20.21 -4.93 -8.48
CA CYS A 5 19.88 -5.23 -9.88
C CYS A 5 19.92 -4.01 -10.82
N LEU A 6 19.88 -2.76 -10.30
CA LEU A 6 20.09 -1.54 -11.10
C LEU A 6 21.48 -1.52 -11.75
N ALA A 7 22.47 -2.13 -11.10
CA ALA A 7 23.86 -2.15 -11.53
C ALA A 7 24.12 -3.01 -12.78
N LEU A 8 23.14 -3.77 -13.27
CA LEU A 8 23.29 -4.65 -14.44
C LEU A 8 23.10 -3.93 -15.78
N ARG A 9 22.66 -2.67 -15.79
CA ARG A 9 22.49 -1.89 -17.03
C ARG A 9 23.22 -0.54 -16.95
N PRO A 10 23.71 -0.02 -18.08
CA PRO A 10 24.26 1.32 -18.15
C PRO A 10 23.23 2.36 -17.67
N GLU A 11 23.63 3.25 -16.76
CA GLU A 11 22.75 4.24 -16.12
C GLU A 11 21.96 5.10 -17.13
N GLY A 12 22.50 5.30 -18.34
CA GLY A 12 21.86 6.06 -19.42
C GLY A 12 20.62 5.40 -20.04
N ILE A 13 20.40 4.09 -19.85
CA ILE A 13 19.26 3.37 -20.45
C ILE A 13 18.00 3.44 -19.57
N ASN A 14 18.14 3.82 -18.29
CA ASN A 14 17.02 3.83 -17.35
C ASN A 14 15.85 4.71 -17.82
N PHE A 15 16.12 5.81 -18.52
CA PHE A 15 15.08 6.71 -19.03
C PHE A 15 14.54 6.35 -20.41
N ALA A 16 15.14 5.36 -21.09
CA ALA A 16 14.69 4.93 -22.40
C ALA A 16 13.38 4.12 -22.31
N ILE A 17 12.56 4.26 -23.35
CA ILE A 17 11.28 3.56 -23.47
C ILE A 17 11.57 2.09 -23.77
N CYS A 18 10.93 1.20 -23.02
CA CYS A 18 11.04 -0.25 -23.20
C CYS A 18 9.83 -0.84 -23.92
N ASP A 19 8.64 -0.28 -23.70
CA ASP A 19 7.41 -0.67 -24.40
C ASP A 19 6.45 0.53 -24.49
N MET A 20 5.60 0.52 -25.51
CA MET A 20 4.65 1.58 -25.78
C MET A 20 3.39 1.04 -26.47
N LYS A 21 2.21 1.42 -25.98
CA LYS A 21 0.90 1.02 -26.51
C LYS A 21 -0.04 2.23 -26.57
N TRP A 22 -1.14 2.08 -27.30
CA TRP A 22 -2.18 3.10 -27.36
C TRP A 22 -3.12 3.01 -26.16
N TRP A 23 -3.32 4.13 -25.47
CA TRP A 23 -4.42 4.29 -24.50
C TRP A 23 -5.72 4.67 -25.22
N SER A 24 -5.61 5.60 -26.17
CA SER A 24 -6.68 6.02 -27.08
C SER A 24 -6.05 6.73 -28.29
N ASP A 25 -6.82 7.14 -29.29
CA ASP A 25 -6.32 7.91 -30.45
C ASP A 25 -5.57 9.21 -30.06
N LYS A 26 -5.73 9.66 -28.81
CA LYS A 26 -5.15 10.90 -28.29
C LYS A 26 -4.16 10.67 -27.15
N ALA A 27 -3.83 9.42 -26.80
CA ALA A 27 -2.96 9.13 -25.66
C ALA A 27 -2.19 7.81 -25.81
N LEU A 28 -0.98 7.78 -25.24
CA LEU A 28 -0.06 6.64 -25.29
C LEU A 28 0.29 6.17 -23.88
N ILE A 29 0.29 4.84 -23.69
CA ILE A 29 0.91 4.19 -22.55
C ILE A 29 2.40 4.06 -22.86
N VAL A 30 3.25 4.60 -22.00
CA VAL A 30 4.70 4.58 -22.16
C VAL A 30 5.35 3.94 -20.94
N ALA A 31 6.06 2.84 -21.17
CA ALA A 31 6.84 2.13 -20.16
C ALA A 31 8.33 2.38 -20.36
N ARG A 32 9.07 2.65 -19.27
CA ARG A 32 10.52 2.91 -19.30
C ARG A 32 11.29 1.82 -18.57
N TYR A 33 12.55 1.63 -18.94
CA TYR A 33 13.41 0.65 -18.29
C TYR A 33 13.63 0.89 -16.79
N SER A 34 13.48 2.14 -16.33
CA SER A 34 13.49 2.50 -14.91
C SER A 34 12.35 1.90 -14.10
N GLY A 35 11.29 1.39 -14.74
CA GLY A 35 10.05 0.98 -14.09
C GLY A 35 8.94 2.04 -14.14
N ALA A 36 9.24 3.26 -14.59
CA ALA A 36 8.22 4.29 -14.73
C ALA A 36 7.24 3.97 -15.86
N VAL A 37 5.95 4.00 -15.56
CA VAL A 37 4.85 3.85 -16.52
C VAL A 37 3.95 5.08 -16.44
N GLN A 38 3.61 5.61 -17.61
CA GLN A 38 2.82 6.85 -17.76
C GLN A 38 1.76 6.69 -18.84
N VAL A 39 0.66 7.42 -18.73
CA VAL A 39 -0.32 7.55 -19.82
C VAL A 39 -0.29 8.98 -20.34
N LEU A 40 0.46 9.23 -21.41
CA LEU A 40 0.69 10.57 -21.94
C LEU A 40 -0.41 10.98 -22.92
N SER A 41 -1.07 12.11 -22.66
CA SER A 41 -1.93 12.76 -23.65
C SER A 41 -1.08 13.43 -24.75
N LEU A 42 -1.39 13.14 -26.01
CA LEU A 42 -0.73 13.76 -27.17
C LEU A 42 -1.05 15.25 -27.31
N GLN A 43 -2.18 15.70 -26.77
CA GLN A 43 -2.62 17.08 -26.86
C GLN A 43 -2.02 17.94 -25.76
N THR A 44 -2.17 17.52 -24.50
CA THR A 44 -1.74 18.31 -23.34
C THR A 44 -0.29 17.99 -22.94
N ARG A 45 0.28 16.88 -23.44
CA ARG A 45 1.59 16.33 -23.02
C ARG A 45 1.69 16.08 -21.51
N ARG A 46 0.54 15.86 -20.86
CA ARG A 46 0.45 15.54 -19.44
C ARG A 46 0.18 14.06 -19.25
N ASP A 47 0.62 13.55 -18.11
CA ASP A 47 0.26 12.22 -17.64
C ASP A 47 -1.22 12.23 -17.21
N LEU A 48 -1.97 11.25 -17.69
CA LEU A 48 -3.37 11.04 -17.37
C LEU A 48 -3.55 10.18 -16.12
N LEU A 49 -2.49 9.54 -15.61
CA LEU A 49 -2.52 8.81 -14.35
C LEU A 49 -2.47 9.73 -13.13
N GLY A 50 -1.93 10.94 -13.27
CA GLY A 50 -1.85 11.91 -12.17
C GLY A 50 -0.61 12.81 -12.29
N GLU A 51 -0.26 13.48 -11.19
CA GLU A 51 0.94 14.33 -11.13
C GLU A 51 2.23 13.52 -10.98
N SER A 52 2.13 12.33 -10.37
CA SER A 52 3.22 11.39 -10.20
C SER A 52 3.10 10.21 -11.16
N THR A 53 4.24 9.75 -11.65
CA THR A 53 4.33 8.54 -12.48
C THR A 53 4.13 7.29 -11.63
N GLU A 54 3.48 6.28 -12.20
CA GLU A 54 3.39 4.96 -11.57
C GLU A 54 4.71 4.21 -11.72
N TRP A 55 5.17 3.58 -10.63
CA TRP A 55 6.48 2.92 -10.57
C TRP A 55 6.32 1.41 -10.39
N PHE A 56 6.86 0.66 -11.34
CA PHE A 56 6.91 -0.80 -11.38
C PHE A 56 8.34 -1.32 -11.20
N GLU A 57 8.50 -2.63 -11.07
CA GLU A 57 9.82 -3.26 -11.21
C GLU A 57 10.36 -3.19 -12.65
N PHE A 58 11.68 -3.37 -12.78
CA PHE A 58 12.44 -3.03 -13.98
C PHE A 58 11.88 -3.62 -15.28
N SER A 59 11.94 -2.80 -16.34
CA SER A 59 11.52 -3.16 -17.72
C SER A 59 10.08 -3.69 -17.80
N PRO A 60 9.07 -2.95 -17.32
CA PRO A 60 7.69 -3.39 -17.37
C PRO A 60 7.23 -3.50 -18.83
N GLU A 61 6.44 -4.55 -19.12
CA GLU A 61 5.75 -4.73 -20.39
C GLU A 61 4.28 -4.34 -20.21
N VAL A 62 3.74 -3.56 -21.15
CA VAL A 62 2.39 -3.04 -21.05
C VAL A 62 1.50 -3.63 -22.14
N SER A 63 0.29 -4.00 -21.75
CA SER A 63 -0.74 -4.42 -22.70
C SER A 63 -1.43 -3.21 -23.33
N GLY A 64 -2.15 -3.45 -24.44
CA GLY A 64 -3.10 -2.48 -24.95
C GLY A 64 -4.28 -2.29 -24.00
N VAL A 65 -5.05 -1.22 -24.20
CA VAL A 65 -6.22 -0.95 -23.36
C VAL A 65 -7.27 -2.05 -23.51
N PHE A 66 -7.78 -2.48 -22.36
CA PHE A 66 -8.90 -3.39 -22.24
C PHE A 66 -9.89 -2.83 -21.21
N ASP A 67 -11.16 -2.74 -21.61
CA ASP A 67 -12.23 -2.09 -20.82
C ASP A 67 -11.87 -0.64 -20.42
N ARG A 68 -11.54 -0.41 -19.14
CA ARG A 68 -11.19 0.90 -18.58
C ARG A 68 -9.74 0.96 -18.09
N GLY A 69 -8.89 0.04 -18.52
CA GLY A 69 -7.56 -0.12 -17.96
C GLY A 69 -6.58 -0.81 -18.88
N PHE A 70 -5.41 -1.12 -18.33
CA PHE A 70 -4.40 -1.94 -18.98
C PHE A 70 -3.64 -2.77 -17.95
N LEU A 71 -3.09 -3.89 -18.42
CA LEU A 71 -2.22 -4.75 -17.64
C LEU A 71 -0.76 -4.36 -17.83
N THR A 72 0.01 -4.45 -16.74
CA THR A 72 1.46 -4.25 -16.72
C THR A 72 2.12 -5.50 -16.12
N LEU A 73 3.06 -6.09 -16.84
CA LEU A 73 3.87 -7.21 -16.37
C LEU A 73 5.20 -6.65 -15.87
N GLU A 74 5.46 -6.77 -14.58
CA GLU A 74 6.73 -6.40 -13.98
C GLU A 74 7.55 -7.65 -13.61
N CYS A 75 8.88 -7.51 -13.58
CA CYS A 75 9.80 -8.58 -13.26
C CYS A 75 10.78 -8.14 -12.15
N GLU A 76 10.63 -8.73 -10.97
CA GLU A 76 11.57 -8.56 -9.87
C GLU A 76 12.69 -9.62 -9.97
N TRP A 77 13.93 -9.18 -9.77
CA TRP A 77 15.11 -10.04 -9.85
C TRP A 77 15.68 -10.24 -8.45
N GLN A 78 15.65 -11.47 -7.96
CA GLN A 78 16.14 -11.86 -6.64
C GLN A 78 17.41 -12.69 -6.82
N LEU A 79 18.54 -12.12 -6.41
CA LEU A 79 19.81 -12.85 -6.37
C LEU A 79 19.88 -13.62 -5.05
N GLY A 80 19.74 -14.94 -5.11
CA GLY A 80 19.78 -15.78 -3.92
C GLY A 80 21.19 -15.85 -3.33
N ASN A 81 21.34 -15.46 -2.07
CA ASN A 81 22.42 -15.99 -1.24
C ASN A 81 21.97 -17.36 -0.72
N LEU A 82 22.76 -18.40 -0.99
CA LEU A 82 22.47 -19.83 -0.83
C LEU A 82 22.12 -20.34 0.60
N LYS A 83 21.77 -19.49 1.56
CA LYS A 83 21.47 -19.94 2.95
C LYS A 83 20.16 -20.74 3.09
N ALA A 84 19.32 -20.81 2.05
CA ALA A 84 18.04 -21.52 2.09
C ALA A 84 18.06 -22.93 1.47
N VAL A 85 19.19 -23.40 0.95
CA VAL A 85 19.37 -24.77 0.42
C VAL A 85 20.33 -25.57 1.34
N GLU A 86 20.47 -25.16 2.59
CA GLU A 86 21.38 -25.75 3.60
C GLU A 86 20.74 -26.87 4.43
N ALA A 87 19.78 -27.63 3.89
CA ALA A 87 19.22 -28.80 4.57
C ALA A 87 19.79 -30.15 4.10
N SER A 88 20.68 -30.18 3.10
CA SER A 88 21.13 -31.47 2.52
C SER A 88 22.60 -31.55 2.07
N MET A 89 23.46 -30.57 2.35
CA MET A 89 24.89 -30.65 1.99
C MET A 89 25.78 -30.29 3.17
N PRO A 90 26.90 -31.00 3.42
CA PRO A 90 27.80 -30.68 4.52
C PRO A 90 28.41 -29.28 4.33
N ASP A 91 28.41 -28.54 5.43
CA ASP A 91 29.00 -27.21 5.59
C ASP A 91 30.53 -27.29 5.45
N ASP A 92 31.04 -26.95 4.26
CA ASP A 92 32.44 -26.56 4.07
C ASP A 92 32.48 -25.08 3.66
N GLY A 93 32.94 -24.27 4.61
CA GLY A 93 32.87 -22.83 4.60
C GLY A 93 33.76 -22.10 3.58
N GLU A 94 33.51 -20.79 3.55
CA GLU A 94 34.18 -19.70 2.81
C GLU A 94 33.75 -19.43 1.36
N SER A 95 32.57 -18.81 1.23
CA SER A 95 32.24 -17.94 0.09
C SER A 95 32.97 -16.61 0.26
N SER A 96 34.12 -16.44 -0.39
CA SER A 96 34.90 -15.21 -0.36
C SER A 96 34.90 -14.56 -1.73
N ASP A 97 34.29 -13.38 -1.81
CA ASP A 97 34.22 -12.53 -3.00
C ASP A 97 35.64 -12.26 -3.56
N GLU A 98 35.81 -12.43 -4.87
CA GLU A 98 37.13 -12.41 -5.54
C GLU A 98 37.81 -11.03 -5.51
N ASP A 99 37.03 -9.96 -5.30
CA ASP A 99 37.51 -8.58 -5.42
C ASP A 99 38.35 -8.10 -4.22
N THR A 100 38.39 -8.86 -3.12
CA THR A 100 39.13 -8.52 -1.89
C THR A 100 40.07 -9.63 -1.40
N LEU A 101 40.56 -10.50 -2.28
CA LEU A 101 41.51 -11.54 -1.89
C LEU A 101 42.93 -10.97 -1.72
N SER A 102 43.51 -11.12 -0.53
CA SER A 102 44.91 -10.79 -0.27
C SER A 102 45.87 -11.60 -1.16
N VAL A 103 47.05 -11.05 -1.48
CA VAL A 103 48.05 -11.68 -2.37
C VAL A 103 48.40 -13.09 -1.92
N ALA A 104 48.52 -13.33 -0.61
CA ALA A 104 48.80 -14.63 -0.03
C ALA A 104 47.66 -15.66 -0.26
N ARG A 105 46.40 -15.22 -0.28
CA ARG A 105 45.25 -16.09 -0.58
C ARG A 105 45.21 -16.49 -2.05
N ARG A 106 45.56 -15.57 -2.95
CA ARG A 106 45.65 -15.83 -4.40
C ARG A 106 46.74 -16.83 -4.72
N THR A 107 47.94 -16.66 -4.16
CA THR A 107 49.05 -17.60 -4.37
C THR A 107 48.76 -18.97 -3.78
N SER A 108 48.17 -19.04 -2.58
CA SER A 108 47.73 -20.30 -1.96
C SER A 108 46.70 -21.05 -2.82
N GLN A 109 45.72 -20.35 -3.41
CA GLN A 109 44.74 -20.95 -4.32
C GLN A 109 45.38 -21.45 -5.62
N MET A 110 46.38 -20.75 -6.16
CA MET A 110 47.13 -21.19 -7.35
C MET A 110 47.97 -22.43 -7.06
N VAL A 111 48.67 -22.46 -5.92
CA VAL A 111 49.46 -23.63 -5.48
C VAL A 111 48.55 -24.84 -5.27
N ARG A 112 47.38 -24.64 -4.66
CA ARG A 112 46.40 -25.71 -4.43
C ARG A 112 45.88 -26.29 -5.75
N ARG A 113 45.60 -25.45 -6.76
CA ARG A 113 45.23 -25.91 -8.12
C ARG A 113 46.34 -26.70 -8.81
N ALA A 114 47.58 -26.23 -8.69
CA ALA A 114 48.74 -26.94 -9.27
C ALA A 114 48.94 -28.31 -8.60
N LEU A 115 48.83 -28.38 -7.27
CA LEU A 115 48.93 -29.64 -6.53
C LEU A 115 47.81 -30.61 -6.90
N TYR A 116 46.57 -30.15 -7.08
CA TYR A 116 45.48 -31.01 -7.56
C TYR A 116 45.80 -31.60 -8.94
N TYR A 117 46.27 -30.78 -9.88
CA TYR A 117 46.57 -31.26 -11.24
C TYR A 117 47.71 -32.28 -11.29
N VAL A 118 48.72 -32.13 -10.43
CA VAL A 118 49.89 -33.02 -10.40
C VAL A 118 49.62 -34.31 -9.63
N THR A 119 48.86 -34.22 -8.54
CA THR A 119 48.69 -35.34 -7.61
C THR A 119 47.36 -36.07 -7.74
N ASP A 120 46.41 -35.49 -8.46
CA ASP A 120 45.00 -35.91 -8.54
C ASP A 120 44.36 -36.19 -7.17
N SER A 121 44.90 -35.55 -6.12
CA SER A 121 44.47 -35.77 -4.74
C SER A 121 43.30 -34.87 -4.41
N GLU A 122 42.18 -35.48 -3.99
CA GLU A 122 40.95 -34.77 -3.61
C GLU A 122 41.16 -33.70 -2.52
N ARG A 123 42.22 -33.84 -1.69
CA ARG A 123 42.59 -32.86 -0.66
C ARG A 123 42.90 -31.47 -1.25
N PHE A 124 43.46 -31.43 -2.45
CA PHE A 124 43.83 -30.19 -3.14
C PHE A 124 42.76 -29.73 -4.13
N MET A 125 41.64 -30.43 -4.23
CA MET A 125 40.55 -30.07 -5.14
C MET A 125 40.11 -28.61 -4.90
N PRO A 126 40.11 -27.75 -5.94
CA PRO A 126 39.66 -26.37 -5.81
C PRO A 126 38.19 -26.30 -5.39
N PRO A 127 37.79 -25.33 -4.54
CA PRO A 127 36.40 -25.18 -4.14
C PRO A 127 35.51 -24.96 -5.37
N ARG A 128 34.41 -25.71 -5.47
CA ARG A 128 33.44 -25.55 -6.56
C ARG A 128 32.79 -24.17 -6.43
N ARG A 129 32.80 -23.38 -7.50
CA ARG A 129 32.04 -22.11 -7.54
C ARG A 129 30.57 -22.46 -7.40
N ARG A 130 29.95 -22.09 -6.27
CA ARG A 130 28.51 -22.28 -6.06
C ARG A 130 27.77 -21.48 -7.15
N PRO A 131 26.85 -22.08 -7.92
CA PRO A 131 26.10 -21.34 -8.92
C PRO A 131 25.29 -20.24 -8.22
N LYS A 132 25.43 -18.99 -8.68
CA LYS A 132 24.55 -17.91 -8.24
C LYS A 132 23.17 -18.16 -8.84
N ILE A 133 22.20 -18.49 -8.02
CA ILE A 133 20.81 -18.68 -8.48
C ILE A 133 20.18 -17.30 -8.63
N LEU A 134 19.68 -17.02 -9.83
CA LEU A 134 18.85 -15.87 -10.12
C LEU A 134 17.39 -16.30 -10.17
N THR A 135 16.60 -15.84 -9.21
CA THR A 135 15.15 -16.03 -9.21
C THR A 135 14.51 -14.81 -9.85
N LYS A 136 13.57 -15.03 -10.78
CA LYS A 136 12.75 -13.97 -11.38
C LYS A 136 11.30 -14.14 -10.93
N VAL A 137 10.75 -13.11 -10.30
CA VAL A 137 9.35 -13.08 -9.88
C VAL A 137 8.60 -12.15 -10.84
N TYR A 138 7.61 -12.71 -11.54
CA TYR A 138 6.77 -11.96 -12.46
C TYR A 138 5.45 -11.63 -11.76
N ARG A 139 5.04 -10.36 -11.83
CA ARG A 139 3.75 -9.88 -11.29
C ARG A 139 2.97 -9.22 -12.40
N LEU A 140 1.72 -9.65 -12.56
CA LEU A 140 0.78 -9.06 -13.51
C LEU A 140 -0.15 -8.12 -12.74
N LEU A 141 -0.05 -6.83 -13.00
CA LEU A 141 -0.81 -5.78 -12.33
C LEU A 141 -1.80 -5.14 -13.30
N CYS A 142 -2.94 -4.71 -12.80
CA CYS A 142 -3.98 -4.04 -13.59
C CYS A 142 -4.13 -2.60 -13.13
N LEU A 143 -3.90 -1.66 -14.04
CA LEU A 143 -4.20 -0.24 -13.85
C LEU A 143 -5.57 0.02 -14.45
N LYS A 144 -6.53 0.43 -13.63
CA LYS A 144 -7.92 0.68 -14.06
C LYS A 144 -8.30 2.12 -13.73
N SER A 145 -8.93 2.80 -14.68
CA SER A 145 -9.60 4.07 -14.45
C SER A 145 -10.84 3.84 -13.59
N THR A 146 -10.86 4.45 -12.42
CA THR A 146 -11.96 4.41 -11.45
C THR A 146 -12.46 5.82 -11.17
N THR A 147 -13.74 5.97 -10.87
CA THR A 147 -14.26 7.26 -10.41
C THR A 147 -13.88 7.46 -8.94
N PRO A 148 -13.75 8.70 -8.46
CA PRO A 148 -13.46 8.96 -7.04
C PRO A 148 -14.48 8.30 -6.10
N LYS A 149 -15.75 8.24 -6.52
CA LYS A 149 -16.82 7.57 -5.78
C LYS A 149 -16.63 6.06 -5.70
N ASP A 150 -16.37 5.40 -6.83
CA ASP A 150 -16.15 3.95 -6.84
C ASP A 150 -14.90 3.58 -6.02
N LEU A 151 -13.85 4.39 -6.12
CA LEU A 151 -12.63 4.22 -5.33
C LEU A 151 -12.92 4.39 -3.84
N PHE A 152 -13.70 5.40 -3.46
CA PHE A 152 -14.11 5.64 -2.08
C PHE A 152 -14.89 4.46 -1.50
N ASP A 153 -15.91 3.96 -2.21
CA ASP A 153 -16.69 2.80 -1.78
C ASP A 153 -15.81 1.55 -1.63
N THR A 154 -14.89 1.32 -2.57
CA THR A 154 -13.91 0.21 -2.51
C THR A 154 -12.97 0.35 -1.31
N LYS A 155 -12.49 1.56 -1.00
CA LYS A 155 -11.61 1.83 0.15
C LYS A 155 -12.33 1.60 1.48
N ILE A 156 -13.61 1.94 1.56
CA ILE A 156 -14.46 1.62 2.73
C ILE A 156 -14.59 0.11 2.90
N ASP A 157 -14.81 -0.63 1.82
CA ASP A 157 -14.96 -2.09 1.86
C ASP A 157 -13.67 -2.81 2.24
N ASN A 158 -12.51 -2.29 1.78
CA ASN A 158 -11.19 -2.79 2.14
C ASN A 158 -10.69 -2.36 3.54
N GLU A 159 -11.50 -1.61 4.30
CA GLU A 159 -11.16 -1.09 5.64
C GLU A 159 -10.01 -0.06 5.65
N GLU A 160 -9.73 0.57 4.50
CA GLU A 160 -8.71 1.60 4.34
C GLU A 160 -9.31 2.99 4.65
N TYR A 161 -9.82 3.15 5.88
CA TYR A 161 -10.64 4.31 6.25
C TYR A 161 -9.90 5.65 6.19
N GLY A 162 -8.61 5.68 6.48
CA GLY A 162 -7.80 6.91 6.43
C GLY A 162 -7.73 7.48 5.02
N GLU A 163 -7.52 6.62 4.02
CA GLU A 163 -7.51 7.01 2.61
C GLU A 163 -8.92 7.38 2.13
N ALA A 164 -9.94 6.64 2.57
CA ALA A 164 -11.33 6.97 2.27
C ALA A 164 -11.71 8.38 2.78
N LEU A 165 -11.31 8.76 4.00
CA LEU A 165 -11.54 10.10 4.54
C LEU A 165 -10.80 11.17 3.74
N ALA A 166 -9.55 10.92 3.36
CA ALA A 166 -8.80 11.84 2.49
C ALA A 166 -9.49 12.03 1.13
N LEU A 167 -10.01 10.95 0.54
CA LEU A 167 -10.82 11.00 -0.69
C LEU A 167 -12.12 11.78 -0.48
N ALA A 168 -12.80 11.60 0.66
CA ALA A 168 -14.02 12.34 0.97
C ALA A 168 -13.77 13.84 1.07
N HIS A 169 -12.71 14.27 1.75
CA HIS A 169 -12.37 15.68 1.86
C HIS A 169 -11.93 16.31 0.54
N THR A 170 -11.16 15.56 -0.28
CA THR A 170 -10.65 16.08 -1.57
C THR A 170 -11.74 16.18 -2.64
N TYR A 171 -12.66 15.23 -2.69
CA TYR A 171 -13.73 15.18 -3.69
C TYR A 171 -15.11 15.59 -3.15
N ASN A 172 -15.17 16.11 -1.93
CA ASN A 172 -16.40 16.50 -1.22
C ASN A 172 -17.45 15.37 -1.20
N LEU A 173 -17.01 14.15 -0.89
CA LEU A 173 -17.88 12.99 -0.68
C LEU A 173 -18.33 12.91 0.78
N ASP A 174 -19.35 12.09 1.02
CA ASP A 174 -19.96 11.93 2.33
C ASP A 174 -19.06 11.12 3.29
N SER A 175 -18.37 11.82 4.18
CA SER A 175 -17.51 11.22 5.21
C SER A 175 -18.28 10.39 6.22
N ASP A 176 -19.58 10.64 6.41
CA ASP A 176 -20.39 9.90 7.38
C ASP A 176 -20.39 8.40 7.02
N LEU A 177 -20.37 8.05 5.74
CA LEU A 177 -20.35 6.65 5.29
C LEU A 177 -19.14 5.88 5.85
N VAL A 178 -17.99 6.54 6.00
CA VAL A 178 -16.79 5.94 6.60
C VAL A 178 -17.03 5.64 8.08
N TYR A 179 -17.48 6.65 8.84
CA TYR A 179 -17.72 6.51 10.28
C TYR A 179 -18.88 5.55 10.59
N GLN A 180 -19.92 5.53 9.76
CA GLN A 180 -21.01 4.56 9.84
C GLN A 180 -20.51 3.12 9.66
N ARG A 181 -19.59 2.89 8.72
CA ARG A 181 -18.96 1.57 8.51
C ARG A 181 -18.11 1.17 9.71
N GLN A 182 -17.29 2.09 10.22
CA GLN A 182 -16.45 1.88 11.41
C GLN A 182 -17.29 1.56 12.65
N TRP A 183 -18.36 2.33 12.90
CA TRP A 183 -19.30 2.09 14.00
C TRP A 183 -19.90 0.69 13.95
N ARG A 184 -20.42 0.28 12.78
CA ARG A 184 -21.07 -1.03 12.59
C ARG A 184 -20.13 -2.21 12.83
N LYS A 185 -18.84 -2.08 12.47
CA LYS A 185 -17.81 -3.12 12.71
C LYS A 185 -17.27 -3.10 14.14
N SER A 186 -17.33 -1.97 14.83
CA SER A 186 -16.85 -1.84 16.21
C SER A 186 -17.86 -2.35 17.24
N SER A 187 -17.37 -2.74 18.42
CA SER A 187 -18.23 -2.93 19.59
C SER A 187 -18.65 -1.56 20.11
N ALA A 188 -19.93 -1.40 20.47
CA ALA A 188 -20.48 -0.16 20.99
C ALA A 188 -19.92 0.10 22.41
N SER A 189 -18.74 0.68 22.46
CA SER A 189 -17.97 1.06 23.64
C SER A 189 -17.94 2.59 23.77
N VAL A 190 -17.68 3.10 24.97
CA VAL A 190 -17.53 4.55 25.22
C VAL A 190 -16.54 5.19 24.23
N ALA A 191 -15.40 4.53 23.99
CA ALA A 191 -14.40 4.98 23.01
C ALA A 191 -14.99 5.04 21.59
N SER A 192 -15.63 3.98 21.10
CA SER A 192 -16.21 3.96 19.75
C SER A 192 -17.32 5.00 19.52
N ILE A 193 -18.07 5.37 20.57
CA ILE A 193 -19.09 6.42 20.51
C ILE A 193 -18.40 7.76 20.20
N HIS A 194 -17.33 8.07 20.93
CA HIS A 194 -16.57 9.30 20.71
C HIS A 194 -15.73 9.26 19.43
N ASP A 195 -15.17 8.12 19.05
CA ASP A 195 -14.30 8.01 17.89
C ASP A 195 -15.05 8.02 16.55
N TYR A 196 -16.28 7.51 16.52
CA TYR A 196 -17.05 7.32 15.28
C TYR A 196 -18.40 8.04 15.32
N LEU A 197 -19.25 7.75 16.32
CA LEU A 197 -20.63 8.24 16.35
C LEU A 197 -20.68 9.78 16.46
N SER A 198 -19.77 10.38 17.24
CA SER A 198 -19.64 11.84 17.38
C SER A 198 -19.26 12.59 16.08
N LYS A 199 -18.69 11.88 15.10
CA LYS A 199 -18.22 12.45 13.83
C LYS A 199 -19.25 12.35 12.71
N ILE A 200 -20.37 11.67 12.96
CA ILE A 200 -21.45 11.49 11.98
C ILE A 200 -22.39 12.67 12.07
N THR A 201 -22.61 13.32 10.93
CA THR A 201 -23.46 14.51 10.88
C THR A 201 -24.94 14.18 10.78
N LYS A 202 -25.34 13.06 10.18
CA LYS A 202 -26.76 12.70 10.00
C LYS A 202 -27.47 12.35 11.31
N CYS A 203 -28.36 13.24 11.77
CA CYS A 203 -29.04 13.08 13.05
C CYS A 203 -29.98 11.87 13.12
N ASP A 204 -30.79 11.67 12.08
CA ASP A 204 -31.73 10.55 11.97
C ASP A 204 -31.02 9.20 12.12
N TRP A 205 -29.86 9.08 11.48
CA TRP A 205 -29.05 7.87 11.53
C TRP A 205 -28.45 7.63 12.92
N VAL A 206 -27.88 8.69 13.53
CA VAL A 206 -27.28 8.61 14.86
C VAL A 206 -28.33 8.22 15.91
N LEU A 207 -29.50 8.87 15.89
CA LEU A 207 -30.57 8.57 16.85
C LEU A 207 -31.12 7.15 16.69
N HIS A 208 -31.23 6.67 15.45
CA HIS A 208 -31.62 5.28 15.19
C HIS A 208 -30.63 4.28 15.82
N GLU A 209 -29.32 4.52 15.65
CA GLU A 209 -28.30 3.65 16.24
C GLU A 209 -28.26 3.75 17.78
N CYS A 210 -28.49 4.94 18.36
CA CYS A 210 -28.62 5.10 19.82
C CYS A 210 -29.80 4.30 20.40
N LEU A 211 -30.86 4.09 19.63
CA LEU A 211 -32.05 3.35 20.06
C LEU A 211 -31.93 1.83 19.84
N GLU A 212 -31.37 1.40 18.72
CA GLU A 212 -31.36 -0.01 18.31
C GLU A 212 -30.10 -0.78 18.76
N ARG A 213 -28.96 -0.10 18.87
CA ARG A 213 -27.69 -0.78 19.19
C ARG A 213 -27.65 -1.11 20.69
N VAL A 214 -27.26 -2.33 21.02
CA VAL A 214 -27.11 -2.79 22.43
C VAL A 214 -25.62 -2.86 22.79
N PRO A 215 -25.11 -1.97 23.66
CA PRO A 215 -23.74 -2.04 24.18
C PRO A 215 -23.50 -3.25 25.09
N PRO A 216 -22.28 -3.81 25.13
CA PRO A 216 -21.96 -4.95 25.98
C PRO A 216 -21.78 -4.60 27.46
N THR A 217 -21.55 -3.32 27.79
CA THR A 217 -21.32 -2.87 29.17
C THR A 217 -22.37 -1.83 29.59
N PHE A 218 -22.70 -1.81 30.89
CA PHE A 218 -23.61 -0.81 31.47
C PHE A 218 -23.12 0.62 31.23
N GLU A 219 -21.82 0.85 31.38
CA GLU A 219 -21.21 2.17 31.17
C GLU A 219 -21.39 2.66 29.73
N ALA A 220 -21.15 1.79 28.74
CA ALA A 220 -21.36 2.14 27.34
C ALA A 220 -22.85 2.29 26.98
N ALA A 221 -23.74 1.53 27.62
CA ALA A 221 -25.19 1.70 27.48
C ALA A 221 -25.65 3.06 28.01
N ARG A 222 -25.16 3.48 29.18
CA ARG A 222 -25.43 4.80 29.73
C ARG A 222 -24.91 5.90 28.80
N GLU A 223 -23.66 5.79 28.35
CA GLU A 223 -23.05 6.79 27.47
C GLU A 223 -23.81 6.91 26.13
N LEU A 224 -24.21 5.79 25.52
CA LEU A 224 -24.93 5.81 24.24
C LEU A 224 -26.30 6.50 24.36
N LEU A 225 -27.00 6.26 25.47
CA LEU A 225 -28.28 6.91 25.78
C LEU A 225 -28.09 8.40 26.05
N GLU A 226 -27.11 8.77 26.87
CA GLU A 226 -26.79 10.18 27.13
C GLU A 226 -26.39 10.91 25.84
N PHE A 227 -25.60 10.27 24.97
CA PHE A 227 -25.20 10.81 23.69
C PHE A 227 -26.41 11.09 22.78
N GLY A 228 -27.33 10.12 22.65
CA GLY A 228 -28.57 10.31 21.89
C GLY A 228 -29.46 11.42 22.46
N LEU A 229 -29.59 11.50 23.78
CA LEU A 229 -30.39 12.53 24.46
C LEU A 229 -29.86 13.95 24.20
N ARG A 230 -28.53 14.13 24.16
CA ARG A 230 -27.90 15.41 23.81
C ARG A 230 -28.29 15.86 22.39
N GLY A 231 -28.41 14.92 21.45
CA GLY A 231 -28.90 15.20 20.10
C GLY A 231 -30.36 15.62 20.02
N THR A 232 -31.14 15.36 21.07
CA THR A 232 -32.57 15.72 21.19
C THR A 232 -32.83 16.86 22.16
N ASP A 233 -31.79 17.64 22.52
CA ASP A 233 -31.91 18.72 23.49
C ASP A 233 -32.83 19.87 23.00
N VAL A 234 -33.18 20.78 23.89
CA VAL A 234 -34.09 21.91 23.65
C VAL A 234 -33.64 22.76 22.47
N GLU A 235 -32.32 22.92 22.26
CA GLU A 235 -31.79 23.62 21.09
C GLU A 235 -32.13 22.93 19.77
N ALA A 236 -32.06 21.60 19.73
CA ALA A 236 -32.46 20.82 18.55
C ALA A 236 -33.97 20.98 18.29
N LEU A 237 -34.80 20.97 19.35
CA LEU A 237 -36.24 21.21 19.23
C LEU A 237 -36.58 22.64 18.75
N LEU A 238 -35.84 23.65 19.23
CA LEU A 238 -35.99 25.03 18.78
C LEU A 238 -35.59 25.18 17.30
N ALA A 239 -34.49 24.55 16.88
CA ALA A 239 -34.05 24.57 15.49
C ALA A 239 -35.09 23.93 14.54
N ILE A 240 -35.71 22.82 14.96
CA ILE A 240 -36.82 22.17 14.25
C ILE A 240 -38.02 23.11 14.18
N GLY A 241 -38.43 23.72 15.29
CA GLY A 241 -39.58 24.63 15.37
C GLY A 241 -39.42 25.91 14.54
N GLN A 242 -38.19 26.38 14.33
CA GLN A 242 -37.87 27.55 13.52
C GLN A 242 -37.64 27.22 12.03
N GLY A 243 -37.67 25.94 11.64
CA GLY A 243 -37.43 25.51 10.26
C GLY A 243 -35.98 25.72 9.77
N SER A 244 -35.04 25.99 10.68
CA SER A 244 -33.62 26.22 10.38
C SER A 244 -32.77 24.95 10.49
N TRP A 245 -33.37 23.80 10.80
CA TRP A 245 -32.65 22.57 11.03
C TRP A 245 -32.26 21.89 9.70
N ASP A 246 -30.96 21.72 9.48
CA ASP A 246 -30.38 21.12 8.28
C ASP A 246 -30.21 19.59 8.38
N GLY A 247 -30.83 18.97 9.40
CA GLY A 247 -30.74 17.54 9.67
C GLY A 247 -29.43 17.10 10.32
N LYS A 248 -28.55 18.04 10.70
CA LYS A 248 -27.30 17.73 11.38
C LYS A 248 -27.50 17.43 12.86
N PHE A 249 -26.75 16.45 13.35
CA PHE A 249 -26.65 16.12 14.76
C PHE A 249 -25.87 17.23 15.47
N ILE A 250 -26.49 17.82 16.49
CA ILE A 250 -25.87 18.87 17.30
C ILE A 250 -25.35 18.19 18.56
N SER A 251 -24.05 17.91 18.62
CA SER A 251 -23.41 17.45 19.85
C SER A 251 -22.55 18.56 20.43
N HIS A 252 -22.94 19.11 21.57
CA HIS A 252 -22.03 19.92 22.38
C HIS A 252 -21.06 19.00 23.14
N PRO A 253 -19.77 19.36 23.26
CA PRO A 253 -18.86 18.65 24.16
C PRO A 253 -19.43 18.69 25.58
N SER A 254 -19.55 17.53 26.23
CA SER A 254 -19.95 17.48 27.63
C SER A 254 -18.94 18.22 28.50
N LEU A 255 -19.39 19.29 29.17
CA LEU A 255 -18.66 20.02 30.22
C LEU A 255 -18.31 19.13 31.45
N ILE A 256 -18.72 17.86 31.46
CA ILE A 256 -18.58 16.94 32.60
C ILE A 256 -17.11 16.52 32.84
N PHE A 257 -16.21 16.66 31.85
CA PHE A 257 -14.79 16.35 32.05
C PHE A 257 -13.96 17.51 32.66
N GLU A 258 -14.48 18.74 32.74
CA GLU A 258 -13.76 19.84 33.38
C GLU A 258 -13.89 19.85 34.91
N SER A 259 -14.86 19.14 35.50
CA SER A 259 -15.10 19.18 36.95
C SER A 259 -14.38 18.10 37.77
N LEU A 260 -13.50 17.29 37.17
CA LEU A 260 -12.73 16.25 37.88
C LEU A 260 -11.22 16.55 37.99
N TYR A 261 -10.77 17.68 37.46
CA TYR A 261 -9.42 18.21 37.65
C TYR A 261 -9.43 19.72 37.95
N GLY A 262 -10.29 20.13 38.88
CA GLY A 262 -10.28 21.45 39.52
C GLY A 262 -10.07 21.31 41.03
#